data_AF-A0A2E2B6A7-F1
#
_entry.id   AF-A0A2E2B6A7-F1
#
_cell.length_a   1.000
_cell.length_b   1.000
_cell.length_c   1.000
_cell.angle_alpha   90.00
_cell.angle_beta   90.00
_cell.angle_gamma   90.00
#
_symmetry.space_group_name_H-M   'P 1'
#
loop_
_entity.id
_entity.type
_entity.pdbx_description
1 polymer ?
#
loop_
_entity_poly.entity_id
_entity_poly.type
_entity_poly.pdbx_seq_one_letter_code
_entity_poly.pdbx_strand_id
1 'polypeptide(L)'
;MSQSLSLPIAEEFDPFAAQLEADGQVLERASLETLQINVGKMCNLACHHCHVEAGPNRTEIMPADVIDRILGWIDEHRDAMALKTVDLTGGAPEMNPAFRRFVAELTDRGLHVIDRCNLTILLDEGYADMPAFLAEHKVEIVASLPCYLEDNVDKQRGQGVYDESIEVLQQLNAVGYGMPDTGLKLDLVYNPVGYGLPPAQAPLEADY
;
A
#
# COMPACT_ATOMS: atom_id res chain seq x y z
N MET A 1 6.29 31.22 16.39
CA MET A 1 5.05 31.42 15.62
C MET A 1 5.36 31.00 14.19
N SER A 2 4.84 29.85 13.75
CA SER A 2 5.04 29.37 12.39
C SER A 2 4.20 30.25 11.45
N GLN A 3 4.85 31.00 10.56
CA GLN A 3 4.15 31.71 9.49
C GLN A 3 3.81 30.67 8.42
N SER A 4 2.54 30.28 8.33
CA SER A 4 2.08 29.48 7.19
C SER A 4 2.17 30.34 5.94
N LEU A 5 2.98 29.92 4.98
CA LEU A 5 3.00 30.50 3.66
C LEU A 5 1.75 30.01 2.93
N SER A 6 0.68 30.82 2.93
CA SER A 6 -0.46 30.56 2.06
C SER A 6 -0.05 30.87 0.63
N LEU A 7 0.21 29.82 -0.16
CA LEU A 7 0.35 29.97 -1.60
C LEU A 7 -1.03 30.28 -2.16
N PRO A 8 -1.19 31.36 -2.95
CA PRO A 8 -2.45 31.64 -3.61
C PRO A 8 -2.76 30.49 -4.56
N ILE A 9 -3.91 29.84 -4.38
CA ILE A 9 -4.49 29.01 -5.43
C ILE A 9 -4.82 29.98 -6.56
N ALA A 10 -4.20 29.81 -7.73
CA ALA A 10 -4.38 30.71 -8.85
C ALA A 10 -5.85 30.66 -9.32
N GLU A 11 -6.64 31.68 -9.00
CA GLU A 11 -8.07 31.73 -9.33
C GLU A 11 -8.37 32.23 -10.76
N GLU A 12 -7.37 32.67 -11.54
CA GLU A 12 -7.65 33.31 -12.84
C GLU A 12 -6.97 32.69 -14.08
N PHE A 13 -6.00 31.78 -13.90
CA PHE A 13 -5.40 31.08 -15.04
C PHE A 13 -5.01 29.66 -14.66
N ASP A 14 -5.69 28.69 -15.27
CA ASP A 14 -5.31 27.28 -15.22
C ASP A 14 -4.41 26.99 -16.44
N PRO A 15 -3.07 27.04 -16.28
CA PRO A 15 -2.14 26.79 -17.38
C PRO A 15 -2.25 25.36 -17.92
N PHE A 16 -2.72 24.40 -17.12
CA PHE A 16 -2.91 23.04 -17.55
C PHE A 16 -4.13 22.94 -18.49
N ALA A 17 -5.26 23.53 -18.09
CA ALA A 17 -6.44 23.60 -18.95
C ALA A 17 -6.17 24.37 -20.25
N ALA A 18 -5.45 25.50 -20.17
CA ALA A 18 -5.07 26.28 -21.35
C ALA A 18 -4.14 25.50 -22.30
N GLN A 19 -3.21 24.71 -21.75
CA GLN A 19 -2.33 23.86 -22.56
C GLN A 19 -3.11 22.73 -23.22
N LEU A 20 -4.03 22.07 -22.50
CA LEU A 20 -4.90 21.04 -23.09
C LEU A 20 -5.73 21.59 -24.24
N GLU A 21 -6.33 22.78 -24.05
CA GLU A 21 -7.09 23.45 -25.10
C GLU A 21 -6.22 23.80 -26.31
N ALA A 22 -5.03 24.37 -26.09
CA ALA A 22 -4.08 24.68 -27.15
C ALA A 22 -3.63 23.44 -27.94
N ASP A 23 -3.50 22.30 -27.26
CA ASP A 23 -3.15 21.01 -27.86
C ASP A 23 -4.36 20.25 -28.44
N GLY A 24 -5.58 20.81 -28.32
CA GLY A 24 -6.82 20.20 -28.78
C GLY A 24 -7.22 18.92 -28.03
N GLN A 25 -6.77 18.78 -26.79
CA GLN A 25 -7.01 17.62 -25.95
C GLN A 25 -8.19 17.86 -25.00
N VAL A 26 -9.05 16.84 -24.88
CA VAL A 26 -10.12 16.80 -23.87
C VAL A 26 -9.83 15.63 -22.95
N LEU A 27 -9.71 15.90 -21.65
CA LEU A 27 -9.56 14.88 -20.62
C LEU A 27 -10.90 14.64 -19.93
N GLU A 28 -11.44 13.43 -20.08
CA GLU A 28 -12.61 12.99 -19.35
C GLU A 28 -12.20 12.02 -18.23
N ARG A 29 -12.79 12.18 -17.05
CA ARG A 29 -12.53 11.29 -15.93
C ARG A 29 -13.17 9.92 -16.20
N ALA A 30 -12.35 8.88 -16.19
CA ALA A 30 -12.84 7.50 -16.19
C ALA A 30 -13.59 7.15 -14.89
N SER A 31 -14.45 6.13 -14.94
CA SER A 31 -15.11 5.59 -13.75
C SER A 31 -14.09 5.22 -12.68
N LEU A 32 -14.42 5.47 -11.41
CA LEU A 32 -13.55 5.08 -10.30
C LEU A 32 -13.55 3.55 -10.18
N GLU A 33 -12.39 2.93 -10.38
CA GLU A 33 -12.23 1.47 -10.25
C GLU A 33 -11.44 1.04 -9.01
N THR A 34 -10.57 1.91 -8.50
CA THR A 34 -9.70 1.64 -7.35
C THR A 34 -9.75 2.79 -6.35
N LEU A 35 -9.96 2.47 -5.08
CA LEU A 35 -9.87 3.41 -3.96
C LEU A 35 -8.62 3.08 -3.14
N GLN A 36 -7.60 3.94 -3.20
CA GLN A 36 -6.42 3.81 -2.34
C GLN A 36 -6.63 4.59 -1.03
N ILE A 37 -6.34 3.95 0.11
CA ILE A 37 -6.63 4.47 1.44
C ILE A 37 -5.37 4.41 2.29
N ASN A 38 -4.87 5.58 2.71
CA ASN A 38 -3.83 5.67 3.71
C ASN A 38 -4.43 5.57 5.11
N VAL A 39 -4.16 4.47 5.83
CA VAL A 39 -4.74 4.17 7.15
C VAL A 39 -3.96 4.78 8.32
N GLY A 40 -2.92 5.57 8.06
CA GLY A 40 -2.10 6.22 9.07
C GLY A 40 -0.61 6.21 8.74
N LYS A 41 0.20 6.56 9.75
CA LYS A 41 1.66 6.62 9.66
C LYS A 41 2.37 5.71 10.67
N MET A 42 1.62 4.99 11.50
CA MET A 42 2.17 3.97 12.40
C MET A 42 2.81 2.84 11.59
N CYS A 43 4.06 2.51 11.90
CA CYS A 43 4.84 1.45 11.25
C CYS A 43 5.89 0.94 12.25
N ASN A 44 6.22 -0.35 12.25
CA ASN A 44 7.31 -0.88 13.07
C ASN A 44 8.71 -0.49 12.53
N LEU A 45 8.81 -0.06 11.26
CA LEU A 45 10.05 0.39 10.62
C LEU A 45 10.11 1.92 10.47
N ALA A 46 11.33 2.47 10.46
CA ALA A 46 11.63 3.89 10.18
C ALA A 46 12.55 4.03 8.95
N CYS A 47 12.06 3.65 7.77
CA CYS A 47 12.85 3.59 6.54
C CYS A 47 13.36 4.98 6.10
N HIS A 48 14.61 5.06 5.64
CA HIS A 48 15.22 6.32 5.19
C HIS A 48 14.53 6.95 3.97
N HIS A 49 13.87 6.15 3.15
CA HIS A 49 13.23 6.57 1.90
C HIS A 49 11.70 6.74 2.04
N CYS A 50 11.16 6.72 3.26
CA CYS A 50 9.72 6.75 3.50
C CYS A 50 9.11 8.12 3.18
N HIS A 51 8.44 8.23 2.03
CA HIS A 51 7.82 9.48 1.57
C HIS A 51 6.65 9.98 2.45
N VAL A 52 6.01 9.10 3.24
CA VAL A 52 4.95 9.48 4.19
C VAL A 52 5.47 9.75 5.60
N GLU A 53 6.77 9.54 5.82
CA GLU A 53 7.47 9.64 7.12
C GLU A 53 6.88 8.72 8.20
N ALA A 54 6.43 7.52 7.82
CA ALA A 54 5.93 6.53 8.77
C ALA A 54 7.01 6.05 9.74
N GLY A 55 6.61 5.55 10.90
CA GLY A 55 7.54 5.04 11.91
C GLY A 55 6.93 4.64 13.24
N PRO A 56 7.72 4.05 14.14
CA PRO A 56 7.23 3.46 15.39
C PRO A 56 6.80 4.51 16.43
N ASN A 57 7.28 5.75 16.25
CA ASN A 57 6.92 6.87 17.12
C ASN A 57 5.75 7.70 16.56
N ARG A 58 5.13 7.27 15.46
CA ARG A 58 3.96 7.95 14.89
C ARG A 58 2.72 7.61 15.70
N THR A 59 1.74 8.50 15.69
CA THR A 59 0.46 8.30 16.41
C THR A 59 -0.74 8.44 15.48
N GLU A 60 -0.50 8.87 14.25
CA GLU A 60 -1.52 9.01 13.22
C GLU A 60 -1.99 7.63 12.79
N ILE A 61 -3.18 7.26 13.22
CA ILE A 61 -3.89 6.04 12.87
C ILE A 61 -5.31 6.46 12.50
N MET A 62 -5.82 5.96 11.36
CA MET A 62 -7.19 6.19 10.93
C MET A 62 -8.16 5.63 11.97
N PRO A 63 -9.04 6.47 12.56
CA PRO A 63 -10.04 6.03 13.53
C PRO A 63 -11.12 5.12 12.92
N ALA A 64 -11.75 4.30 13.77
CA ALA A 64 -12.79 3.35 13.35
C ALA A 64 -14.03 4.04 12.74
N ASP A 65 -14.41 5.23 13.23
CA ASP A 65 -15.53 6.00 12.68
C ASP A 65 -15.25 6.52 11.26
N VAL A 66 -13.98 6.77 10.92
CA VAL A 66 -13.58 7.10 9.55
C VAL A 66 -13.72 5.88 8.64
N ILE A 67 -13.34 4.70 9.12
CA ILE A 67 -13.56 3.43 8.39
C ILE A 67 -15.06 3.20 8.15
N ASP A 68 -15.90 3.40 9.16
CA ASP A 68 -17.35 3.27 9.02
C ASP A 68 -17.92 4.22 7.96
N ARG A 69 -17.41 5.47 7.92
CA ARG A 69 -17.79 6.45 6.91
C ARG A 69 -17.35 6.04 5.51
N ILE A 70 -16.16 5.45 5.36
CA ILE A 70 -15.67 4.94 4.08
C ILE A 70 -16.55 3.79 3.60
N LEU A 71 -16.86 2.83 4.47
CA LEU A 71 -17.75 1.71 4.14
C LEU A 71 -19.15 2.20 3.75
N GLY A 72 -19.71 3.17 4.49
CA GLY A 72 -20.98 3.79 4.15
C GLY A 72 -20.96 4.50 2.80
N TRP A 73 -19.88 5.22 2.49
CA TRP A 73 -19.69 5.88 1.19
C TRP A 73 -19.57 4.86 0.04
N ILE A 74 -18.85 3.75 0.25
CA ILE A 74 -18.77 2.66 -0.73
C ILE A 74 -20.17 2.10 -1.02
N ASP A 75 -20.97 1.86 0.03
CA ASP A 75 -22.31 1.29 -0.13
C ASP A 75 -23.29 2.27 -0.78
N GLU A 76 -23.22 3.57 -0.44
CA GLU A 76 -24.08 4.61 -1.03
C GLU A 76 -23.80 4.82 -2.52
N HIS A 77 -22.55 4.71 -2.96
CA HIS A 77 -22.15 5.03 -4.33
C HIS A 77 -21.82 3.82 -5.20
N ARG A 78 -22.03 2.60 -4.70
CA ARG A 78 -21.68 1.35 -5.39
C ARG A 78 -22.17 1.30 -6.83
N ASP A 79 -23.43 1.67 -7.07
CA ASP A 79 -24.05 1.59 -8.40
C ASP A 79 -23.60 2.71 -9.36
N ALA A 80 -23.05 3.79 -8.82
CA ALA A 80 -22.55 4.94 -9.59
C ALA A 80 -21.06 4.82 -9.96
N MET A 81 -20.37 3.80 -9.41
CA MET A 81 -18.93 3.60 -9.59
C MET A 81 -18.66 2.20 -10.14
N ALA A 82 -17.50 2.03 -10.77
CA ALA A 82 -17.01 0.72 -11.19
C ALA A 82 -15.99 0.18 -10.18
N LEU A 83 -16.18 0.49 -8.89
CA LEU A 83 -15.23 0.20 -7.83
C LEU A 83 -15.07 -1.31 -7.67
N LYS A 84 -13.86 -1.79 -7.93
CA LYS A 84 -13.49 -3.22 -7.85
C LYS A 84 -12.42 -3.44 -6.80
N THR A 85 -11.56 -2.45 -6.55
CA THR A 85 -10.35 -2.63 -5.75
C THR A 85 -10.24 -1.58 -4.65
N VAL A 86 -9.82 -2.00 -3.46
CA VAL A 86 -9.37 -1.12 -2.38
C VAL A 86 -7.92 -1.42 -2.04
N ASP A 87 -7.08 -0.40 -2.14
CA ASP A 87 -5.63 -0.48 -1.91
C ASP A 87 -5.28 0.17 -0.56
N LEU A 88 -4.99 -0.66 0.44
CA LEU A 88 -4.67 -0.23 1.80
C LEU A 88 -3.17 0.06 1.92
N THR A 89 -2.86 1.29 2.33
CA THR A 89 -1.49 1.81 2.48
C THR A 89 -1.36 2.63 3.78
N GLY A 90 -0.20 3.24 4.02
CA GLY A 90 0.05 4.07 5.19
C GLY A 90 1.49 3.97 5.68
N GLY A 91 1.63 3.74 6.98
CA GLY A 91 2.78 3.02 7.52
C GLY A 91 2.63 1.53 7.25
N ALA A 92 2.49 0.71 8.29
CA ALA A 92 2.06 -0.69 8.15
C ALA A 92 0.53 -0.75 8.34
N PRO A 93 -0.26 -1.02 7.29
CA PRO A 93 -1.73 -1.05 7.40
C PRO A 93 -2.26 -1.96 8.50
N GLU A 94 -1.58 -3.09 8.71
CA GLU A 94 -1.87 -4.13 9.69
C GLU A 94 -1.87 -3.60 11.12
N MET A 95 -1.11 -2.53 11.39
CA MET A 95 -1.04 -1.89 12.70
C MET A 95 -2.27 -1.02 13.03
N ASN A 96 -3.18 -0.81 12.09
CA ASN A 96 -4.46 -0.18 12.41
C ASN A 96 -5.32 -1.16 13.22
N PRO A 97 -5.81 -0.82 14.43
CA PRO A 97 -6.62 -1.73 15.25
C PRO A 97 -7.89 -2.25 14.58
N ALA A 98 -8.39 -1.52 13.57
CA ALA A 98 -9.57 -1.91 12.80
C ALA A 98 -9.22 -2.58 11.45
N PHE A 99 -7.94 -2.86 11.15
CA PHE A 99 -7.49 -3.44 9.89
C PHE A 99 -8.25 -4.71 9.52
N ARG A 100 -8.30 -5.70 10.44
CA ARG A 100 -8.98 -6.98 10.18
C ARG A 100 -10.47 -6.80 9.89
N ARG A 101 -11.15 -5.98 10.69
CA ARG A 101 -12.56 -5.62 10.45
C ARG A 101 -12.71 -4.99 9.08
N PHE A 102 -11.81 -4.08 8.72
CA PHE A 102 -11.92 -3.36 7.46
C PHE A 102 -11.72 -4.28 6.25
N VAL A 103 -10.71 -5.15 6.29
CA VAL A 103 -10.48 -6.18 5.26
C VAL A 103 -11.71 -7.10 5.12
N ALA A 104 -12.25 -7.60 6.24
CA ALA A 104 -13.43 -8.46 6.21
C ALA A 104 -14.64 -7.75 5.56
N GLU A 105 -14.94 -6.53 6.00
CA GLU A 105 -16.06 -5.74 5.47
C GLU A 105 -15.88 -5.41 3.98
N LEU A 106 -14.65 -5.15 3.52
CA LEU A 106 -14.35 -4.89 2.10
C LEU A 106 -14.51 -6.17 1.25
N THR A 107 -14.00 -7.29 1.73
CA THR A 107 -14.05 -8.57 1.01
C THR A 107 -15.47 -9.16 0.97
N ASP A 108 -16.25 -9.02 2.05
CA ASP A 108 -17.68 -9.38 2.08
C ASP A 108 -18.52 -8.59 1.08
N ARG A 109 -18.05 -7.38 0.72
CA ARG A 109 -18.64 -6.54 -0.33
C ARG A 109 -18.23 -6.95 -1.74
N GLY A 110 -17.44 -8.02 -1.89
CA GLY A 110 -16.92 -8.51 -3.16
C GLY A 110 -15.81 -7.64 -3.76
N LEU A 111 -15.19 -6.75 -2.96
CA LEU A 111 -14.08 -5.92 -3.41
C LEU A 111 -12.77 -6.70 -3.30
N HIS A 112 -11.91 -6.52 -4.30
CA HIS A 112 -10.52 -6.95 -4.24
C HIS A 112 -9.76 -6.04 -3.28
N VAL A 113 -9.03 -6.62 -2.33
CA VAL A 113 -8.25 -5.86 -1.34
C VAL A 113 -6.78 -6.07 -1.60
N ILE A 114 -6.04 -4.97 -1.70
CA ILE A 114 -4.58 -4.95 -1.73
C ILE A 114 -4.08 -4.46 -0.37
N ASP A 115 -3.13 -5.18 0.22
CA ASP A 115 -2.39 -4.79 1.41
C ASP A 115 -0.94 -4.46 1.06
N ARG A 116 -0.54 -3.20 1.27
CA ARG A 116 0.84 -2.76 1.07
C ARG A 116 1.66 -3.05 2.32
N CYS A 117 2.08 -4.30 2.40
CA CYS A 117 2.79 -4.87 3.53
C CYS A 117 4.29 -4.53 3.49
N ASN A 118 4.87 -4.30 4.68
CA ASN A 118 6.30 -4.10 4.83
C ASN A 118 7.08 -5.41 5.09
N LEU A 119 6.38 -6.55 5.13
CA LEU A 119 6.81 -7.89 5.54
C LEU A 119 7.08 -8.01 7.04
N THR A 120 8.08 -7.30 7.57
CA THR A 120 8.59 -7.46 8.94
C THR A 120 7.53 -7.37 10.05
N ILE A 121 6.46 -6.60 9.85
CA ILE A 121 5.35 -6.50 10.80
C ILE A 121 4.70 -7.87 11.10
N LEU A 122 4.77 -8.83 10.17
CA LEU A 122 4.19 -10.16 10.36
C LEU A 122 4.98 -11.03 11.36
N LEU A 123 6.19 -10.62 11.75
CA LEU A 123 6.97 -11.27 12.80
C LEU A 123 6.75 -10.64 14.19
N ASP A 124 6.16 -9.44 14.26
CA ASP A 124 5.93 -8.76 15.52
C ASP A 124 4.91 -9.53 16.40
N GLU A 125 5.03 -9.37 17.72
CA GLU A 125 4.10 -9.95 18.67
C GLU A 125 2.66 -9.49 18.37
N GLY A 126 1.74 -10.45 18.22
CA GLY A 126 0.33 -10.19 17.90
C GLY A 126 -0.03 -10.30 16.41
N TYR A 127 0.93 -10.56 15.52
CA TYR A 127 0.70 -10.70 14.07
C TYR A 127 0.96 -12.10 13.51
N ALA A 128 1.30 -13.09 14.35
CA ALA A 128 1.64 -14.45 13.90
C ALA A 128 0.52 -15.17 13.11
N ASP A 129 -0.76 -14.81 13.32
CA ASP A 129 -1.89 -15.36 12.57
C ASP A 129 -2.29 -14.50 11.35
N MET A 130 -1.65 -13.34 11.16
CA MET A 130 -1.96 -12.40 10.09
C MET A 130 -1.76 -13.02 8.68
N PRO A 131 -0.70 -13.79 8.38
CA PRO A 131 -0.60 -14.50 7.10
C PRO A 131 -1.82 -15.36 6.76
N ALA A 132 -2.33 -16.11 7.74
CA ALA A 132 -3.50 -16.97 7.56
C ALA A 132 -4.78 -16.14 7.37
N PHE A 133 -4.93 -15.05 8.12
CA PHE A 133 -6.05 -14.11 7.97
C PHE A 133 -6.08 -13.47 6.58
N LEU A 134 -4.93 -12.98 6.08
CA LEU A 134 -4.83 -12.38 4.75
C LEU A 134 -5.20 -13.41 3.66
N ALA A 135 -4.73 -14.66 3.81
CA ALA A 135 -5.04 -15.75 2.90
C ALA A 135 -6.54 -16.14 2.91
N GLU A 136 -7.17 -16.18 4.09
CA GLU A 136 -8.61 -16.44 4.24
C GLU A 136 -9.46 -15.43 3.46
N HIS A 137 -9.09 -14.15 3.56
CA HIS A 137 -9.74 -13.05 2.85
C HIS A 137 -9.24 -12.86 1.41
N LYS A 138 -8.30 -13.68 0.94
CA LYS A 138 -7.66 -13.58 -0.39
C LYS A 138 -7.12 -12.19 -0.69
N VAL A 139 -6.55 -11.54 0.32
CA VAL A 139 -5.93 -10.22 0.18
C VAL A 139 -4.71 -10.36 -0.73
N GLU A 140 -4.60 -9.51 -1.74
CA GLU A 140 -3.37 -9.38 -2.53
C GLU A 140 -2.32 -8.64 -1.71
N ILE A 141 -1.13 -9.23 -1.59
CA ILE A 141 -0.03 -8.60 -0.85
C ILE A 141 0.89 -7.92 -1.86
N VAL A 142 1.07 -6.61 -1.71
CA VAL A 142 2.10 -5.85 -2.41
C VAL A 142 3.20 -5.56 -1.39
N ALA A 143 4.14 -6.49 -1.31
CA ALA A 143 5.21 -6.46 -0.32
C ALA A 143 6.34 -5.55 -0.77
N SER A 144 6.72 -4.61 0.10
CA SER A 144 7.93 -3.84 -0.11
C SER A 144 9.14 -4.74 0.13
N LEU A 145 9.94 -5.02 -0.91
CA LEU A 145 11.26 -5.66 -0.80
C LEU A 145 12.14 -4.97 -1.85
N PRO A 146 12.86 -3.91 -1.47
CA PRO A 146 13.39 -2.96 -2.45
C PRO A 146 14.50 -3.55 -3.34
N CYS A 147 15.11 -4.66 -2.93
CA CYS A 147 16.13 -5.38 -3.67
C CYS A 147 16.22 -6.83 -3.16
N TYR A 148 16.72 -7.76 -3.99
CA TYR A 148 17.04 -9.14 -3.61
C TYR A 148 18.37 -9.27 -2.85
N LEU A 149 19.17 -8.20 -2.80
CA LEU A 149 20.46 -8.15 -2.08
C LEU A 149 20.29 -7.56 -0.67
N GLU A 150 20.78 -8.31 0.32
CA GLU A 150 20.78 -7.96 1.75
C GLU A 150 21.30 -6.54 2.01
N ASP A 151 22.53 -6.24 1.58
CA ASP A 151 23.18 -4.94 1.78
C ASP A 151 22.30 -3.75 1.33
N ASN A 152 21.54 -3.92 0.25
CA ASN A 152 20.69 -2.87 -0.29
C ASN A 152 19.40 -2.70 0.54
N VAL A 153 18.82 -3.82 0.98
CA VAL A 153 17.62 -3.80 1.83
C VAL A 153 17.95 -3.18 3.18
N ASP A 154 19.01 -3.65 3.82
CA ASP A 154 19.41 -3.22 5.15
C ASP A 154 19.80 -1.74 5.17
N LYS A 155 20.49 -1.26 4.13
CA LYS A 155 20.83 0.16 3.98
C LYS A 155 19.58 1.05 3.86
N GLN A 156 18.51 0.58 3.24
CA GLN A 156 17.30 1.38 3.03
C GLN A 156 16.31 1.31 4.21
N ARG A 157 16.27 0.17 4.90
CA ARG A 157 15.16 -0.19 5.79
C ARG A 157 15.58 -0.49 7.23
N GLY A 158 16.86 -0.74 7.48
CA GLY A 158 17.39 -1.09 8.79
C GLY A 158 18.08 -2.45 8.77
N GLN A 159 19.05 -2.62 9.67
CA GLN A 159 19.83 -3.85 9.78
C GLN A 159 18.94 -5.04 10.16
N GLY A 160 19.10 -6.18 9.47
CA GLY A 160 18.36 -7.43 9.73
C GLY A 160 17.00 -7.51 9.03
N VAL A 161 16.54 -6.43 8.40
CA VAL A 161 15.23 -6.39 7.71
C VAL A 161 15.20 -7.36 6.52
N TYR A 162 16.34 -7.61 5.87
CA TYR A 162 16.40 -8.61 4.81
C TYR A 162 16.01 -10.01 5.30
N ASP A 163 16.69 -10.51 6.35
CA ASP A 163 16.45 -11.85 6.89
C ASP A 163 15.01 -12.02 7.38
N GLU A 164 14.50 -11.01 8.10
CA GLU A 164 13.10 -10.97 8.53
C GLU A 164 12.13 -11.01 7.34
N SER A 165 12.44 -10.26 6.27
CA SER A 165 11.62 -10.27 5.05
C SER A 165 11.60 -11.65 4.40
N ILE A 166 12.74 -12.35 4.32
CA ILE A 166 12.81 -13.71 3.78
C ILE A 166 12.02 -14.70 4.64
N GLU A 167 12.13 -14.60 5.97
CA GLU A 167 11.34 -15.44 6.88
C GLU A 167 9.84 -15.27 6.65
N VAL A 168 9.37 -14.02 6.55
CA VAL A 168 7.96 -13.73 6.28
C VAL A 168 7.53 -14.26 4.93
N LEU A 169 8.34 -14.13 3.88
CA LEU A 169 8.02 -14.69 2.57
C LEU A 169 7.84 -16.21 2.62
N GLN A 170 8.66 -16.92 3.40
CA GLN A 170 8.49 -18.36 3.62
C GLN A 170 7.18 -18.67 4.36
N GLN A 171 6.80 -17.88 5.36
CA GLN A 171 5.50 -18.03 6.05
C GLN A 171 4.32 -17.76 5.11
N LEU A 172 4.42 -16.74 4.25
CA LEU A 172 3.43 -16.44 3.23
C LEU A 172 3.32 -17.57 2.19
N ASN A 173 4.43 -18.14 1.72
CA ASN A 173 4.41 -19.31 0.84
C ASN A 173 3.75 -20.53 1.50
N ALA A 174 3.97 -20.74 2.80
CA ALA A 174 3.37 -21.85 3.54
C ALA A 174 1.83 -21.77 3.61
N VAL A 175 1.25 -20.56 3.54
CA VAL A 175 -0.21 -20.35 3.44
C VAL A 175 -0.70 -20.18 2.00
N GLY A 176 0.20 -20.24 1.01
CA GLY A 176 -0.13 -20.35 -0.42
C GLY A 176 0.14 -19.10 -1.26
N TYR A 177 0.67 -18.02 -0.70
CA TYR A 177 1.06 -16.84 -1.47
C TYR A 177 2.22 -17.13 -2.43
N GLY A 178 2.14 -16.62 -3.66
CA GLY A 178 3.17 -16.83 -4.68
C GLY A 178 3.25 -18.26 -5.22
N MET A 179 2.36 -19.15 -4.78
CA MET A 179 2.27 -20.52 -5.26
C MET A 179 1.28 -20.61 -6.45
N PRO A 180 1.56 -21.43 -7.48
CA PRO A 180 0.63 -21.62 -8.59
C PRO A 180 -0.74 -22.13 -8.11
N ASP A 181 -1.80 -21.72 -8.83
CA ASP A 181 -3.18 -22.22 -8.66
C ASP A 181 -3.85 -21.96 -7.29
N THR A 182 -3.24 -21.19 -6.39
CA THR A 182 -3.86 -20.82 -5.10
C THR A 182 -4.80 -19.61 -5.21
N GLY A 183 -4.57 -18.76 -6.21
CA GLY A 183 -5.24 -17.46 -6.34
C GLY A 183 -4.76 -16.41 -5.33
N LEU A 184 -3.74 -16.71 -4.52
CA LEU A 184 -3.15 -15.79 -3.55
C LEU A 184 -1.96 -15.05 -4.17
N LYS A 185 -2.20 -13.78 -4.53
CA LYS A 185 -1.22 -12.94 -5.23
C LYS A 185 -0.28 -12.25 -4.26
N LEU A 186 1.02 -12.32 -4.59
CA LEU A 186 2.11 -11.67 -3.87
C LEU A 186 3.00 -10.97 -4.91
N ASP A 187 3.03 -9.64 -4.84
CA ASP A 187 3.90 -8.81 -5.67
C ASP A 187 5.04 -8.26 -4.81
N LEU A 188 6.29 -8.36 -5.29
CA LEU A 188 7.46 -7.79 -4.64
C LEU A 188 7.85 -6.46 -5.31
N VAL A 189 7.85 -5.38 -4.54
CA VAL A 189 8.14 -4.04 -5.05
C VAL A 189 9.65 -3.77 -4.99
N TYR A 190 10.30 -3.80 -6.15
CA TYR A 190 11.67 -3.33 -6.30
C TYR A 190 11.76 -1.80 -6.32
N ASN A 191 12.64 -1.24 -5.50
CA ASN A 191 12.90 0.19 -5.43
C ASN A 191 14.41 0.45 -5.46
N PRO A 192 14.96 0.90 -6.61
CA PRO A 192 16.40 1.09 -6.75
C PRO A 192 16.93 2.14 -5.78
N VAL A 193 18.11 1.90 -5.21
CA VAL A 193 18.84 2.94 -4.47
C VAL A 193 19.38 3.97 -5.45
N GLY A 194 19.09 5.26 -5.24
CA GLY A 194 19.64 6.36 -6.02
C GLY A 194 18.70 6.90 -7.11
N TYR A 195 19.26 7.35 -8.23
CA TYR A 195 18.53 8.08 -9.29
C TYR A 195 18.13 7.20 -10.50
N GLY A 196 18.18 5.87 -10.36
CA GLY A 196 17.90 4.93 -11.44
C GLY A 196 16.42 4.59 -11.55
N LEU A 197 15.96 4.29 -12.77
CA LEU A 197 14.69 3.60 -12.99
C LEU A 197 14.87 2.10 -12.71
N PRO A 198 13.80 1.37 -12.31
CA PRO A 198 13.86 -0.07 -12.16
C PRO A 198 14.27 -0.75 -13.48
N PRO A 199 15.00 -1.88 -13.42
CA PRO A 199 15.30 -2.69 -14.60
C PRO A 199 14.02 -3.30 -15.19
N ALA A 200 14.14 -3.91 -16.36
CA ALA A 200 13.03 -4.64 -16.96
C ALA A 200 12.55 -5.79 -16.04
N GLN A 201 11.25 -6.10 -16.07
CA GLN A 201 10.62 -7.11 -15.21
C GLN A 201 11.25 -8.51 -15.35
N ALA A 202 11.41 -9.02 -16.58
CA ALA A 202 11.86 -10.39 -16.81
C ALA A 202 13.23 -10.75 -16.19
N PRO A 203 14.31 -9.96 -16.36
CA PRO A 203 15.57 -10.26 -15.67
C PRO A 203 15.46 -10.06 -14.15
N LEU A 204 14.63 -9.13 -13.69
CA LEU A 204 14.44 -8.89 -12.26
C LEU A 204 13.74 -10.07 -11.57
N GLU A 205 12.72 -10.65 -12.20
CA GLU A 205 12.05 -11.86 -11.71
C GLU A 205 12.98 -13.08 -11.64
N ALA A 206 14.01 -13.15 -12.47
CA ALA A 206 14.99 -14.24 -12.44
C ALA A 206 16.05 -14.07 -11.34
N ASP A 207 16.30 -12.83 -10.91
CA ASP A 207 17.22 -12.50 -9.83
C ASP A 207 16.58 -12.72 -8.43
N TYR A 208 15.26 -12.59 -8.32
CA TYR A 208 14.46 -12.89 -7.12
C TYR A 208 14.23 -14.40 -6.95
#